data_AF-A0A752X477-F1
#
_entry.id   AF-A0A752X477-F1
#
_cell.length_a   1.000
_cell.length_b   1.000
_cell.length_c   1.000
_cell.angle_alpha   90.00
_cell.angle_beta   90.00
_cell.angle_gamma   90.00
#
_symmetry.space_group_name_H-M   'P 1'
#
loop_
_entity.id
_entity.type
_entity.pdbx_description
1 polymer ?
#
loop_
_entity_poly.entity_id
_entity_poly.type
_entity_poly.pdbx_seq_one_letter_code
_entity_poly.pdbx_strand_id
1 'polypeptide(L)' 'EAYRLWVEDTGETDFDTFRDAWWGEADSEEAFAVEFASDTGLLADVPETVALYFDYEAYARDLFLDSFTFIDGHVFRR' A
#
# COMPACT_ATOMS: atom_id res chain seq x y z
N GLU A 1 -11.94 -11.88 -5.91
CA GLU A 1 -11.40 -11.89 -4.53
C GLU A 1 -11.47 -10.47 -3.95
N ALA A 2 -10.55 -9.59 -4.36
CA ALA A 2 -10.46 -8.18 -3.95
C ALA A 2 -11.79 -7.40 -3.82
N TYR A 3 -12.64 -7.40 -4.86
CA TYR A 3 -13.91 -6.65 -4.82
C TYR A 3 -14.80 -7.03 -3.63
N ARG A 4 -14.90 -8.33 -3.33
CA ARG A 4 -15.71 -8.81 -2.20
C ARG A 4 -15.12 -8.35 -0.87
N LEU A 5 -13.81 -8.45 -0.69
CA LEU A 5 -13.11 -8.00 0.53
C LEU A 5 -13.29 -6.49 0.74
N TRP A 6 -13.19 -5.70 -0.33
CA TRP A 6 -13.40 -4.26 -0.28
C TRP A 6 -14.85 -3.88 0.11
N VAL A 7 -15.84 -4.57 -0.46
CA VAL A 7 -17.26 -4.39 -0.08
C VAL A 7 -17.48 -4.75 1.40
N GLU A 8 -16.85 -5.82 1.88
CA GLU A 8 -16.96 -6.26 3.29
C GLU A 8 -16.31 -5.28 4.27
N ASP A 9 -15.19 -4.66 3.89
CA ASP A 9 -14.46 -3.68 4.72
C ASP A 9 -15.13 -2.30 4.75
N THR A 10 -15.57 -1.81 3.58
CA THR A 10 -16.04 -0.42 3.42
C THR A 10 -17.57 -0.28 3.43
N GLY A 11 -18.30 -1.35 3.10
CA GLY A 11 -19.73 -1.32 2.85
C GLY A 11 -20.13 -0.76 1.48
N GLU A 12 -19.17 -0.31 0.66
CA GLU A 12 -19.46 0.27 -0.65
C GLU A 12 -19.56 -0.76 -1.77
N THR A 13 -20.35 -0.45 -2.80
CA THR A 13 -20.67 -1.39 -3.89
C THR A 13 -20.53 -0.79 -5.29
N ASP A 14 -20.08 0.47 -5.40
CA ASP A 14 -19.79 1.08 -6.69
C ASP A 14 -18.48 0.53 -7.26
N PHE A 15 -18.55 -0.04 -8.46
CA PHE A 15 -17.40 -0.74 -9.06
C PHE A 15 -16.31 0.21 -9.56
N ASP A 16 -16.66 1.42 -9.99
CA ASP A 16 -15.66 2.42 -10.39
C ASP A 16 -14.87 2.91 -9.16
N THR A 17 -15.54 3.12 -8.03
CA THR A 17 -14.91 3.43 -6.74
C THR A 17 -13.96 2.31 -6.30
N PHE A 18 -14.38 1.04 -6.43
CA PHE A 18 -13.49 -0.10 -6.18
C PHE A 18 -12.24 -0.06 -7.07
N ARG A 19 -12.41 0.19 -8.37
CA ARG A 19 -11.28 0.21 -9.32
C ARG A 19 -10.27 1.31 -8.97
N ASP A 20 -10.75 2.45 -8.50
CA ASP A 20 -9.90 3.57 -8.09
C ASP A 20 -9.22 3.30 -6.73
N ALA A 21 -9.85 2.49 -5.87
CA ALA A 21 -9.33 2.11 -4.57
C ALA A 21 -8.34 0.93 -4.62
N TRP A 22 -8.51 -0.04 -5.52
CA TRP A 22 -7.67 -1.24 -5.55
C TRP A 22 -6.29 -0.97 -6.17
N TRP A 23 -5.24 -1.20 -5.40
CA TRP A 23 -3.84 -0.94 -5.78
C TRP A 23 -3.07 -2.20 -6.18
N GLY A 24 -3.65 -3.38 -6.02
CA GLY A 24 -3.06 -4.65 -6.44
C GLY A 24 -2.91 -5.67 -5.33
N GLU A 25 -1.93 -6.55 -5.49
CA GLU A 25 -1.58 -7.62 -4.56
C GLU A 25 -0.19 -7.37 -3.98
N ALA A 26 0.03 -7.76 -2.73
CA ALA A 26 1.33 -7.73 -2.07
C ALA A 26 1.47 -8.87 -1.06
N ASP A 27 2.70 -9.35 -0.86
CA ASP A 27 2.99 -10.43 0.10
C ASP A 27 2.89 -9.94 1.55
N SER A 28 3.13 -8.66 1.80
CA SER A 28 3.01 -7.99 3.09
C SER A 28 2.91 -6.47 2.92
N GLU A 29 2.55 -5.78 4.01
CA GLU A 29 2.59 -4.31 4.07
C GLU A 29 4.00 -3.76 3.79
N GLU A 30 5.04 -4.42 4.31
CA GLU A 30 6.44 -4.03 4.07
C GLU A 30 6.83 -4.22 2.60
N ALA A 31 6.44 -5.34 1.99
CA ALA A 31 6.71 -5.58 0.56
C ALA A 31 6.06 -4.51 -0.32
N PHE A 32 4.80 -4.14 -0.02
CA PHE A 32 4.13 -3.02 -0.69
C PHE A 32 4.89 -1.71 -0.49
N ALA A 33 5.34 -1.40 0.74
CA ALA A 33 6.03 -0.16 1.03
C ALA A 33 7.39 -0.03 0.31
N VAL A 34 8.11 -1.14 0.11
CA VAL A 34 9.35 -1.19 -0.69
C VAL A 34 9.06 -0.81 -2.15
N GLU A 35 8.08 -1.47 -2.76
CA GLU A 35 7.70 -1.18 -4.15
C GLU A 35 7.16 0.25 -4.30
N PHE A 36 6.28 0.67 -3.40
CA PHE A 36 5.69 2.01 -3.39
C PHE A 36 6.76 3.11 -3.24
N ALA A 37 7.73 2.95 -2.35
CA ALA A 37 8.83 3.90 -2.19
C ALA A 37 9.70 4.00 -3.44
N SER A 38 9.93 2.87 -4.13
CA SER A 38 10.64 2.83 -5.42
C SER A 38 9.84 3.54 -6.52
N ASP A 39 8.56 3.19 -6.70
CA ASP A 39 7.70 3.71 -7.77
C ASP A 39 7.42 5.21 -7.63
N THR A 40 7.34 5.70 -6.39
CA THR A 40 7.14 7.13 -6.11
C THR A 40 8.45 7.92 -6.10
N GLY A 41 9.60 7.25 -6.13
CA GLY A 41 10.91 7.89 -6.01
C GLY A 41 11.13 8.54 -4.65
N LEU A 42 10.54 8.00 -3.57
CA LEU A 42 10.59 8.56 -2.21
C LEU A 42 12.01 8.89 -1.75
N LEU A 43 12.97 8.03 -2.14
CA LEU A 43 14.38 8.14 -1.76
C LEU A 43 15.28 8.66 -2.90
N ALA A 44 14.72 9.16 -4.00
CA ALA A 44 15.50 9.54 -5.20
C ALA A 44 16.58 10.60 -4.93
N ASP A 45 16.32 11.52 -3.99
CA ASP A 45 17.25 12.58 -3.59
C ASP A 45 18.07 12.24 -2.33
N VAL A 46 17.89 11.04 -1.77
CA VAL A 46 18.64 10.57 -0.60
C VAL A 46 19.93 9.89 -1.06
N PRO A 47 21.11 10.25 -0.52
CA PRO A 47 22.35 9.54 -0.83
C PRO A 47 22.20 8.03 -0.58
N GLU A 48 22.66 7.21 -1.52
CA GLU A 48 22.50 5.74 -1.47
C GLU A 48 23.00 5.15 -0.14
N THR A 49 24.12 5.64 0.37
CA THR A 49 24.68 5.19 1.65
C THR A 49 23.76 5.44 2.85
N VAL A 50 22.88 6.44 2.77
CA VAL A 50 21.86 6.74 3.79
C VAL A 50 20.58 5.95 3.52
N ALA A 51 20.18 5.82 2.25
CA ALA A 51 18.98 5.08 1.85
C ALA A 51 19.00 3.60 2.27
N LEU A 52 20.19 2.99 2.39
CA LEU A 52 20.38 1.63 2.91
C LEU A 52 19.85 1.42 4.34
N TYR A 53 19.64 2.49 5.10
CA TYR A 53 19.11 2.45 6.47
C TYR A 53 17.64 2.86 6.57
N PHE A 54 16.95 3.03 5.44
CA PHE A 54 15.54 3.37 5.45
C PHE A 54 14.72 2.20 6.04
N ASP A 55 13.88 2.52 7.01
CA ASP A 55 13.07 1.55 7.74
C ASP A 55 11.72 1.37 7.04
N TYR A 56 11.66 0.39 6.13
CA TYR A 56 10.46 0.10 5.35
C TYR A 56 9.32 -0.46 6.21
N GLU A 57 9.61 -1.18 7.29
CA GLU A 57 8.59 -1.70 8.21
C GLU A 57 7.89 -0.55 8.94
N ALA A 58 8.66 0.41 9.47
CA ALA A 58 8.09 1.61 10.08
C ALA A 58 7.29 2.46 9.09
N TYR A 59 7.81 2.62 7.86
CA TYR A 59 7.11 3.34 6.80
C TYR A 59 5.81 2.66 6.37
N ALA A 60 5.82 1.34 6.22
CA ALA A 60 4.64 0.54 5.91
C ALA A 60 3.56 0.74 6.98
N ARG A 61 3.92 0.61 8.26
CA ARG A 61 2.98 0.82 9.37
C ARG A 61 2.28 2.17 9.27
N ASP A 62 3.02 3.23 8.96
CA ASP A 62 2.44 4.57 8.84
C ASP A 62 1.55 4.70 7.57
N LEU A 63 1.93 4.09 6.45
CA LEU A 63 1.12 4.03 5.23
C LEU A 63 -0.23 3.34 5.45
N PHE A 64 -0.24 2.18 6.12
CA PHE A 64 -1.46 1.39 6.36
C PHE A 64 -2.29 1.90 7.55
N LEU A 65 -1.69 2.74 8.40
CA LEU A 65 -2.43 3.45 9.44
C LEU A 65 -3.35 4.53 8.86
N ASP A 66 -2.93 5.24 7.82
CA ASP A 66 -3.65 6.42 7.32
C ASP A 66 -4.18 6.26 5.88
N SER A 67 -3.34 5.80 4.96
CA SER A 67 -3.59 5.91 3.51
C SER A 67 -4.09 4.63 2.84
N PHE A 68 -3.76 3.46 3.40
CA PHE A 68 -4.07 2.16 2.79
C PHE A 68 -4.66 1.17 3.79
N THR A 69 -5.29 0.11 3.28
CA THR A 69 -5.68 -1.09 4.02
C THR A 69 -5.12 -2.32 3.29
N PHE A 70 -4.57 -3.27 4.05
CA PHE A 70 -4.12 -4.58 3.55
C PHE A 70 -5.05 -5.68 4.06
N ILE A 71 -5.70 -6.41 3.15
CA ILE A 71 -6.64 -7.49 3.49
C ILE A 71 -6.37 -8.70 2.60
N ASP A 72 -5.99 -9.82 3.21
CA ASP A 72 -5.75 -11.11 2.54
C ASP A 72 -4.90 -10.99 1.25
N GLY A 73 -3.82 -10.21 1.30
CA GLY A 73 -2.91 -10.03 0.18
C GLY A 73 -3.29 -8.91 -0.79
N HIS A 74 -4.41 -8.22 -0.60
CA HIS A 74 -4.82 -7.09 -1.44
C HIS A 74 -4.63 -5.75 -0.74
N VAL A 75 -4.15 -4.76 -1.50
CA VAL A 75 -3.98 -3.38 -1.03
C VAL A 75 -5.09 -2.50 -1.59
N PHE A 76 -5.74 -1.75 -0.71
CA PHE A 76 -6.75 -0.76 -1.05
C PHE A 76 -6.33 0.60 -0.51
N ARG A 77 -6.51 1.65 -1.31
CA ARG A 77 -6.41 3.03 -0.85
C ARG A 77 -7.70 3.43 -0.12
N ARG A 78 -7.56 4.15 0.99
CA ARG A 78 -8.70 4.76 1.72
C ARG A 78 -9.22 6.03 1.05
#